data_AF-A0A484ZPB5-F1
#
_entry.id   AF-A0A484ZPB5-F1
#
_cell.length_a   1.000
_cell.length_b   1.000
_cell.length_c   1.000
_cell.angle_alpha   90.00
_cell.angle_beta   90.00
_cell.angle_gamma   90.00
#
_symmetry.space_group_name_H-M   'P 1'
#
loop_
_entity.id
_entity.type
_entity.pdbx_description
1 polymer ?
#
loop_
_entity_poly.entity_id
_entity_poly.type
_entity_poly.pdbx_seq_one_letter_code
_entity_poly.pdbx_strand_id
1 'polypeptide(L)'
;MSLFLTEDFLLDTEFSRRLYHDYAKDQPIFDYHCHLPPEHIAKNTRFKNLYDIWLKGDHYKWRAMRTNGVAERFCTGDASDWEKFSAWAEDRSAYDW
;
A
#
# COMPACT_ATOMS: atom_id res chain seq x y z
N MET A 1 11.14 -23.79 -0.61
CA MET A 1 10.55 -22.44 -0.48
C MET A 1 10.82 -21.67 -1.75
N SER A 2 9.79 -21.08 -2.35
CA SER A 2 9.98 -19.96 -3.27
C SER A 2 10.37 -18.72 -2.47
N LEU A 3 11.15 -17.83 -3.07
CA LEU A 3 11.41 -16.51 -2.48
C LEU A 3 10.10 -15.71 -2.46
N PHE A 4 9.90 -14.90 -1.42
CA PHE A 4 8.75 -14.00 -1.33
C PHE A 4 8.93 -12.82 -2.31
N LEU A 5 7.85 -12.42 -3.00
CA LEU A 5 7.83 -11.33 -3.99
C LEU A 5 8.95 -11.42 -5.05
N THR A 6 8.99 -12.53 -5.80
CA THR A 6 9.84 -12.63 -7.00
C THR A 6 9.23 -11.91 -8.20
N GLU A 7 9.98 -11.81 -9.29
CA GLU A 7 9.47 -11.39 -10.62
C GLU A 7 8.30 -12.26 -11.12
N ASP A 8 8.15 -13.47 -10.59
CA ASP A 8 7.07 -14.41 -10.92
C ASP A 8 6.01 -14.48 -9.81
N PHE A 9 5.88 -13.45 -8.98
CA PHE A 9 4.87 -13.40 -7.94
C PHE A 9 3.45 -13.58 -8.52
N LEU A 10 2.71 -14.57 -8.02
CA LEU A 10 1.39 -15.02 -8.53
C LEU A 10 1.42 -15.67 -9.94
N LEU A 11 2.59 -15.97 -10.50
CA LEU A 11 2.74 -16.58 -11.83
C LEU A 11 3.18 -18.04 -11.73
N ASP A 12 2.22 -18.93 -11.50
CA ASP A 12 2.49 -20.35 -11.20
C ASP A 12 2.85 -21.21 -12.42
N THR A 13 2.68 -20.69 -13.65
CA THR A 13 2.89 -21.45 -14.90
C THR A 13 3.82 -20.73 -15.86
N GLU A 14 4.47 -21.48 -16.75
CA GLU A 14 5.24 -20.88 -17.85
C GLU A 14 4.37 -19.98 -18.74
N PHE A 15 3.11 -20.37 -18.96
CA PHE A 15 2.18 -19.60 -19.76
C PHE A 15 1.82 -18.25 -19.11
N SER A 16 1.54 -18.23 -17.79
CA SER A 16 1.26 -16.98 -17.06
C SER A 16 2.46 -16.05 -17.01
N ARG A 17 3.68 -16.60 -16.86
CA ARG A 17 4.93 -15.82 -16.97
C ARG A 17 5.06 -15.14 -18.32
N ARG A 18 4.88 -15.88 -19.42
CA ARG A 18 4.95 -15.31 -20.78
C ARG A 18 3.90 -14.24 -21.02
N LEU A 19 2.64 -14.47 -20.62
CA LEU A 19 1.58 -13.47 -20.78
C LEU A 19 1.89 -12.16 -20.02
N TYR A 20 2.41 -12.26 -18.80
CA TYR A 20 2.76 -11.09 -18.03
C TYR A 20 4.02 -10.37 -18.57
N HIS A 21 5.12 -11.12 -18.71
CA HIS A 21 6.43 -10.56 -19.01
C HIS A 21 6.60 -10.11 -20.47
N ASP A 22 5.96 -10.80 -21.42
CA ASP A 22 6.12 -10.49 -22.84
C ASP A 22 5.06 -9.50 -23.36
N TYR A 23 3.92 -9.37 -22.66
CA TYR A 23 2.78 -8.59 -23.16
C TYR A 23 2.22 -7.60 -22.13
N ALA A 24 1.89 -8.03 -20.91
CA ALA A 24 1.09 -7.22 -20.00
C ALA A 24 1.87 -6.11 -19.28
N LYS A 25 3.08 -6.38 -18.80
CA LYS A 25 3.80 -5.48 -17.87
C LYS A 25 4.14 -4.10 -18.46
N ASP A 26 4.36 -4.03 -19.78
CA ASP A 26 4.77 -2.82 -20.48
C ASP A 26 3.57 -2.05 -21.06
N GLN A 27 2.33 -2.52 -20.85
CA GLN A 27 1.14 -1.79 -21.28
C GLN A 27 0.95 -0.51 -20.45
N PRO A 28 0.49 0.59 -21.05
CA PRO A 28 0.16 1.79 -20.30
C PRO A 28 -1.03 1.54 -19.37
N ILE A 29 -1.05 2.25 -18.24
CA ILE A 29 -2.17 2.24 -17.31
C ILE A 29 -3.22 3.24 -17.78
N PHE A 30 -4.45 2.77 -18.00
CA PHE A 30 -5.61 3.62 -18.20
C PHE A 30 -6.57 3.50 -17.01
N ASP A 31 -6.34 4.34 -15.99
CA ASP A 31 -7.10 4.35 -14.74
C ASP A 31 -8.29 5.30 -14.83
N TYR A 32 -9.35 4.86 -15.50
CA TYR A 32 -10.53 5.68 -15.82
C TYR A 32 -11.40 6.05 -14.61
N HIS A 33 -11.17 5.42 -13.46
CA HIS A 33 -11.90 5.70 -12.22
C HIS A 33 -10.97 5.60 -11.02
N CYS A 34 -10.60 6.76 -10.49
CA CYS A 34 -9.82 6.88 -9.26
C CYS A 34 -10.34 8.02 -8.38
N HIS A 35 -9.81 8.09 -7.17
CA HIS A 35 -10.09 9.15 -6.21
C HIS A 35 -8.85 10.02 -5.92
N LEU A 36 -7.89 10.06 -6.85
CA LEU A 36 -6.70 10.88 -6.71
C LEU A 36 -7.07 12.37 -6.67
N PRO A 37 -6.57 13.16 -5.69
CA PRO A 37 -6.84 14.60 -5.63
C PRO A 37 -6.22 15.33 -6.84
N PRO A 38 -7.01 15.99 -7.71
CA PRO A 38 -6.47 16.70 -8.87
C PRO A 38 -5.47 17.80 -8.50
N GLU A 39 -5.66 18.43 -7.35
CA GLU A 39 -4.77 19.46 -6.82
C GLU A 39 -3.35 18.93 -6.55
N HIS A 40 -3.22 17.69 -6.08
CA HIS A 40 -1.90 17.10 -5.82
C HIS A 40 -1.11 16.89 -7.11
N ILE A 41 -1.81 16.51 -8.19
CA ILE A 41 -1.23 16.36 -9.52
C ILE A 41 -0.82 17.74 -10.06
N ALA A 42 -1.73 18.72 -10.01
CA ALA A 42 -1.49 20.07 -10.50
C ALA A 42 -0.30 20.78 -9.81
N LYS A 43 -0.11 20.52 -8.51
CA LYS A 43 0.98 21.10 -7.72
C LYS A 43 2.26 20.26 -7.72
N ASN A 44 2.25 19.07 -8.35
CA ASN A 44 3.33 18.09 -8.25
C ASN A 44 3.74 17.86 -6.78
N THR A 45 2.75 17.57 -5.94
CA THR A 45 2.89 17.50 -4.49
C THR A 45 4.05 16.59 -4.08
N ARG A 46 4.93 17.11 -3.22
CA ARG A 46 5.98 16.34 -2.55
C ARG A 46 5.49 15.97 -1.15
N PHE A 47 5.31 14.69 -0.91
CA PHE A 47 4.93 14.18 0.41
C PHE A 47 6.09 14.35 1.40
N LYS A 48 5.76 14.70 2.65
CA LYS A 48 6.77 15.02 3.68
C LYS A 48 7.49 13.77 4.20
N ASN A 49 6.77 12.65 4.31
CA ASN A 49 7.26 11.39 4.89
C ASN A 49 6.39 10.20 4.44
N LEU A 50 6.72 8.99 4.90
CA LEU A 50 6.00 7.77 4.53
C LEU A 50 4.57 7.71 5.08
N TYR A 51 4.31 8.25 6.27
CA TYR A 51 2.95 8.33 6.80
C TYR A 51 2.03 9.13 5.86
N ASP A 52 2.53 10.27 5.39
CA ASP A 52 1.80 11.22 4.54
C ASP A 52 1.29 10.58 3.23
N ILE A 53 2.16 9.84 2.53
CA ILE A 53 1.80 9.17 1.26
C ILE A 53 1.08 7.83 1.47
N TRP A 54 1.32 7.13 2.58
CA TRP A 54 0.94 5.71 2.70
C TRP A 54 -0.18 5.42 3.70
N LEU A 55 -0.34 6.25 4.74
CA LEU A 55 -1.23 5.99 5.87
C LEU A 55 -2.36 7.02 6.00
N LYS A 56 -2.38 8.11 5.21
CA LYS A 56 -3.48 9.08 5.20
C LYS A 56 -4.74 8.63 4.44
N GLY A 57 -4.67 7.47 3.78
CA GLY A 57 -5.75 6.80 3.06
C GLY A 57 -5.28 5.39 2.62
N ASP A 58 -6.00 4.63 1.80
CA ASP A 58 -7.45 4.62 1.54
C ASP A 58 -8.15 3.77 2.61
N HIS A 59 -8.02 4.18 3.88
CA HIS A 59 -8.67 3.63 5.08
C HIS A 59 -8.50 2.13 5.42
N TYR A 60 -8.01 1.26 4.51
CA TYR A 60 -7.81 -0.17 4.77
C TYR A 60 -6.80 -0.42 5.89
N LYS A 61 -5.70 0.34 5.91
CA LYS A 61 -4.68 0.22 6.97
C LYS A 61 -5.26 0.57 8.34
N TRP A 62 -6.08 1.61 8.43
CA TRP A 62 -6.79 1.95 9.67
C TRP A 62 -7.76 0.86 10.10
N ARG A 63 -8.48 0.24 9.14
CA ARG A 63 -9.36 -0.89 9.45
C ARG A 63 -8.58 -2.06 10.02
N ALA A 64 -7.45 -2.42 9.41
CA ALA A 64 -6.57 -3.48 9.91
C ALA A 64 -6.06 -3.15 11.33
N MET A 65 -5.47 -1.97 11.52
CA MET A 65 -5.00 -1.49 12.84
C MET A 65 -6.09 -1.59 13.92
N ARG A 66 -7.31 -1.13 13.63
CA ARG A 66 -8.46 -1.24 14.55
C ARG A 66 -8.82 -2.69 14.85
N THR A 67 -8.78 -3.56 13.83
CA THR A 67 -9.06 -4.99 13.98
C THR A 67 -8.02 -5.66 14.89
N ASN A 68 -6.78 -5.17 14.85
CA ASN A 68 -5.67 -5.65 15.69
C ASN A 68 -5.57 -4.94 17.05
N GLY A 69 -6.59 -4.16 17.43
CA GLY A 69 -6.66 -3.51 18.74
C GLY A 69 -5.73 -2.30 18.89
N VAL A 70 -5.15 -1.78 17.81
CA VAL A 70 -4.38 -0.54 17.86
C VAL A 70 -5.31 0.62 18.23
N ALA A 71 -4.92 1.42 19.22
CA ALA A 71 -5.72 2.53 19.69
C ALA A 71 -5.99 3.57 18.58
N GLU A 72 -7.20 4.14 18.54
CA GLU A 72 -7.62 5.07 17.48
C GLU A 72 -6.72 6.32 17.38
N ARG A 73 -6.06 6.69 18.49
CA ARG A 73 -5.04 7.74 18.52
C ARG A 73 -3.95 7.55 17.47
N PHE A 74 -3.57 6.29 17.19
CA PHE A 74 -2.56 5.94 16.20
C PHE A 74 -3.13 5.68 14.79
N CYS A 75 -4.45 5.67 14.63
CA CYS A 75 -5.10 5.62 13.32
C CYS A 75 -5.37 7.05 12.82
N THR A 76 -6.45 7.66 13.30
CA THR A 76 -6.89 8.99 12.84
C THR A 76 -6.80 10.08 13.91
N GLY A 77 -6.38 9.75 15.14
CA GLY A 77 -6.24 10.70 16.24
C GLY A 77 -4.99 11.59 16.19
N ASP A 78 -4.56 12.05 17.36
CA ASP A 78 -3.61 13.15 17.55
C ASP A 78 -2.14 12.71 17.67
N ALA A 79 -1.82 11.42 17.47
CA ALA A 79 -0.43 10.97 17.41
C ALA A 79 0.33 11.62 16.24
N SER A 80 1.65 11.78 16.40
CA SER A 80 2.52 12.26 15.34
C SER A 80 2.60 11.27 14.17
N ASP A 81 2.95 11.77 12.98
CA ASP A 81 3.16 10.96 11.78
C ASP A 81 4.07 9.75 12.03
N TRP A 82 5.15 9.94 12.81
CA TRP A 82 6.09 8.87 13.14
C TRP A 82 5.47 7.84 14.08
N GLU A 83 4.78 8.26 15.15
CA GLU A 83 4.10 7.33 16.06
C GLU A 83 3.04 6.49 15.34
N LYS A 84 2.29 7.09 14.42
CA LYS A 84 1.32 6.37 13.57
C LYS A 84 1.99 5.38 12.63
N PHE A 85 3.11 5.78 12.01
CA PHE A 85 3.89 4.90 11.15
C PHE A 85 4.50 3.72 11.93
N SER A 86 5.09 3.97 13.10
CA SER A 86 5.62 2.93 13.98
C SER A 86 4.53 1.97 14.44
N ALA A 87 3.36 2.48 14.85
CA ALA A 87 2.22 1.63 15.23
C ALA A 87 1.74 0.73 14.07
N TRP A 88 1.77 1.22 12.82
CA TRP A 88 1.49 0.39 11.64
C TRP A 88 2.58 -0.65 11.38
N ALA A 89 3.86 -0.30 11.55
CA ALA A 89 4.98 -1.21 11.31
C ALA A 89 5.09 -2.31 12.38
N GLU A 90 4.71 -2.01 13.62
CA GLU A 90 4.65 -2.95 14.73
C GLU A 90 3.40 -3.83 14.71
N ASP A 91 2.36 -3.43 13.97
CA ASP A 91 1.12 -4.18 13.83
C ASP A 91 1.42 -5.60 13.32
N ARG A 92 1.18 -6.57 14.21
CA ARG A 92 1.56 -7.97 14.03
C ARG A 92 0.65 -8.75 13.09
N SER A 93 -0.40 -8.15 12.53
CA SER A 93 -1.21 -8.83 11.50
C SER A 93 -0.42 -9.27 10.26
N ALA A 94 0.78 -8.71 10.03
CA ALA A 94 1.67 -9.16 8.97
C ALA A 94 2.41 -10.49 9.26
N TYR A 95 2.36 -11.00 10.50
CA TYR A 95 3.20 -12.12 10.97
C TYR A 95 2.43 -13.36 11.47
N ASP A 96 1.10 -13.36 11.44
CA ASP A 96 0.25 -14.44 12.00
C ASP A 96 -0.30 -15.42 10.94
N TRP A 97 0.40 -15.60 9.82
CA TRP A 97 0.13 -16.65 8.81
C TRP A 97 1.23 -17.71 8.80
#